data_AF-A0A1H9MLE9-F1
#
_entry.id   AF-A0A1H9MLE9-F1
#
_cell.length_a   1.000
_cell.length_b   1.000
_cell.length_c   1.000
_cell.angle_alpha   90.00
_cell.angle_beta   90.00
_cell.angle_gamma   90.00
#
_symmetry.space_group_name_H-M   'P 1'
#
loop_
_entity.id
_entity.type
_entity.pdbx_description
1 polymer ?
#
loop_
_entity_poly.entity_id
_entity_poly.type
_entity_poly.pdbx_seq_one_letter_code
_entity_poly.pdbx_strand_id
1 'polypeptide(L)'
;MASAELALLAGAERVEGCLFGNGERTGNLCLVTLAMNLYSQGISPQLDFSDMTNIVEQVEEYNQLPVHPRHPYAGKLAFTAFSGSHQDAIQKRFHRA
;
A
#
# COMPACT_ATOMS: atom_id res chain seq x y z
N MET A 1 8.67 -6.65 4.00
CA MET A 1 8.76 -5.32 3.34
C MET A 1 10.20 -4.82 3.36
N ALA A 2 10.72 -4.40 4.52
CA ALA A 2 12.08 -3.84 4.64
C ALA A 2 13.18 -4.66 3.94
N SER A 3 13.17 -5.99 4.07
CA SER A 3 14.17 -6.84 3.42
C SER A 3 14.16 -6.73 1.89
N ALA A 4 12.99 -6.56 1.26
CA ALA A 4 12.88 -6.44 -0.19
C ALA A 4 13.40 -5.08 -0.68
N GLU A 5 13.08 -4.00 0.02
CA GLU A 5 13.60 -2.66 -0.29
C GLU A 5 15.12 -2.59 -0.12
N LEU A 6 15.65 -3.17 0.96
CA LEU A 6 17.10 -3.27 1.18
C LEU A 6 17.78 -4.14 0.12
N ALA A 7 17.16 -5.23 -0.32
CA ALA A 7 17.68 -6.06 -1.40
C ALA A 7 17.70 -5.32 -2.74
N LEU A 8 16.67 -4.54 -3.07
CA LEU A 8 16.64 -3.68 -4.25
C LEU A 8 17.76 -2.63 -4.21
N LEU A 9 17.98 -1.99 -3.05
CA LEU A 9 19.10 -1.07 -2.86
C LEU A 9 20.47 -1.76 -2.98
N ALA A 10 20.55 -3.05 -2.61
CA ALA A 10 21.74 -3.87 -2.77
C ALA A 10 21.95 -4.41 -4.20
N GLY A 11 21.07 -4.05 -5.15
CA GLY A 11 21.19 -4.41 -6.57
C GLY A 11 20.36 -5.61 -7.02
N ALA A 12 19.39 -6.08 -6.22
CA ALA A 12 18.42 -7.05 -6.71
C ALA A 12 17.57 -6.43 -7.84
N GLU A 13 17.35 -7.18 -8.92
CA GLU A 13 16.63 -6.68 -10.11
C GLU A 13 15.19 -7.17 -10.18
N ARG A 14 14.83 -8.17 -9.37
CA ARG A 14 13.51 -8.80 -9.39
C ARG A 14 13.04 -9.16 -7.99
N VAL A 15 11.76 -8.96 -7.76
CA VAL A 15 11.07 -9.28 -6.51
C VAL A 15 9.81 -10.08 -6.82
N GLU A 16 9.55 -11.12 -6.04
CA GLU A 16 8.30 -11.89 -6.09
C GLU A 16 7.44 -11.58 -4.85
N GLY A 17 6.13 -11.58 -5.04
CA GLY A 17 5.18 -11.29 -3.97
C GLY A 17 3.75 -11.49 -4.42
N CYS A 18 2.80 -11.15 -3.55
CA CYS A 18 1.38 -11.19 -3.83
C CYS A 18 0.73 -9.83 -3.53
N LEU A 19 -0.40 -9.55 -4.19
CA LEU A 19 -1.24 -8.42 -3.80
C LEU A 19 -1.70 -8.61 -2.35
N PHE A 20 -1.59 -7.54 -1.56
CA PHE A 20 -1.89 -7.51 -0.13
C PHE A 20 -1.19 -8.58 0.72
N GLY A 21 -0.07 -9.14 0.21
CA GLY A 21 0.78 -10.07 0.95
C GLY A 21 0.17 -11.45 1.16
N ASN A 22 -0.79 -11.90 0.33
CA ASN A 22 -1.31 -13.26 0.44
C ASN A 22 -0.20 -14.32 0.28
N GLY A 23 -0.34 -15.48 0.95
CA GLY A 23 0.64 -16.57 0.95
C GLY A 23 0.58 -17.39 2.24
N GLU A 24 1.35 -18.47 2.32
CA GLU A 24 1.33 -19.34 3.51
C GLU A 24 1.82 -18.62 4.78
N ARG A 25 1.21 -18.98 5.93
CA ARG A 25 1.55 -18.49 7.28
C ARG A 25 1.41 -16.98 7.41
N THR A 26 2.53 -16.26 7.32
CA THR A 26 2.59 -14.79 7.44
C THR A 26 2.38 -14.10 6.10
N GLY A 27 2.31 -14.85 5.00
CA GLY A 27 2.13 -14.31 3.67
C GLY A 27 3.44 -13.98 2.94
N ASN A 28 3.31 -13.62 1.66
CA ASN A 28 4.40 -13.12 0.83
C ASN A 28 4.63 -11.62 1.02
N LEU A 29 5.66 -11.08 0.37
CA LEU A 29 5.81 -9.64 0.22
C LEU A 29 4.55 -9.04 -0.44
N CYS A 30 4.03 -7.95 0.13
CA CYS A 30 2.94 -7.19 -0.49
C CYS A 30 3.47 -6.33 -1.65
N LEU A 31 3.08 -6.68 -2.89
CA LEU A 31 3.48 -5.92 -4.09
C LEU A 31 2.88 -4.51 -4.13
N VAL A 32 1.65 -4.34 -3.63
CA VAL A 32 0.98 -3.04 -3.55
C VAL A 32 1.79 -2.08 -2.67
N THR A 33 2.16 -2.53 -1.47
CA THR A 33 2.91 -1.69 -0.54
C THR A 33 4.29 -1.34 -1.08
N LEU A 34 5.01 -2.29 -1.72
CA LEU A 34 6.31 -1.99 -2.34
C LEU A 34 6.18 -0.95 -3.46
N ALA A 35 5.22 -1.14 -4.37
CA ALA A 35 5.00 -0.23 -5.49
C ALA A 35 4.59 1.17 -5.03
N MET A 36 3.69 1.25 -4.06
CA MET A 36 3.24 2.54 -3.52
C MET A 36 4.33 3.22 -2.68
N ASN A 37 5.22 2.47 -2.03
CA ASN A 37 6.42 3.02 -1.39
C ASN A 37 7.33 3.69 -2.44
N LEU A 38 7.61 3.03 -3.58
CA LEU A 38 8.36 3.64 -4.70
C LEU A 38 7.67 4.91 -5.21
N TYR A 39 6.36 4.82 -5.48
CA TYR A 39 5.56 5.95 -5.97
C TYR A 39 5.62 7.14 -5.01
N SER A 40 5.48 6.91 -3.70
CA SER A 40 5.54 7.98 -2.68
C SER A 40 6.90 8.69 -2.61
N GLN A 41 7.97 8.05 -3.10
CA GLN A 41 9.31 8.63 -3.22
C GLN A 41 9.58 9.24 -4.61
N GLY A 42 8.56 9.33 -5.48
CA GLY A 42 8.68 9.85 -6.83
C GLY A 42 9.29 8.88 -7.85
N ILE A 43 9.40 7.59 -7.51
CA ILE A 43 9.92 6.55 -8.39
C ILE A 43 8.73 5.80 -9.00
N SER A 44 8.65 5.76 -10.33
CA SER A 44 7.58 5.03 -11.02
C SER A 44 7.68 3.53 -10.72
N PRO A 45 6.63 2.90 -10.17
CA PRO A 45 6.62 1.45 -9.96
C PRO A 45 6.32 0.64 -11.23
N GLN A 46 6.03 1.32 -12.36
CA GLN A 46 5.60 0.69 -13.62
C GLN A 46 4.37 -0.23 -13.47
N LEU A 47 3.54 0.06 -12.47
CA LEU A 47 2.28 -0.62 -12.16
C LEU A 47 1.22 0.43 -11.90
N ASP A 48 -0.02 0.13 -12.29
CA ASP A 48 -1.15 1.03 -12.10
C ASP A 48 -1.96 0.62 -10.87
N PHE A 49 -2.02 1.53 -9.90
CA PHE A 49 -2.79 1.40 -8.66
C PHE A 49 -3.76 2.57 -8.49
N SER A 50 -4.17 3.24 -9.58
CA SER A 50 -5.06 4.40 -9.52
C SER A 50 -6.44 4.09 -8.93
N ASP A 51 -6.93 2.86 -9.12
CA ASP A 51 -8.19 2.37 -8.56
C ASP A 51 -7.93 1.28 -7.50
N MET A 52 -7.45 1.72 -6.34
CA MET A 52 -7.16 0.82 -5.21
C MET A 52 -8.41 0.10 -4.70
N THR A 53 -9.59 0.74 -4.78
CA THR A 53 -10.84 0.15 -4.30
C THR A 53 -11.22 -1.08 -5.11
N ASN A 54 -11.22 -0.97 -6.44
CA ASN A 54 -11.48 -2.12 -7.31
C ASN A 54 -10.43 -3.24 -7.10
N ILE A 55 -9.15 -2.88 -6.92
CA ILE A 55 -8.09 -3.87 -6.67
C ILE A 55 -8.33 -4.62 -5.35
N VAL A 56 -8.71 -3.93 -4.28
CA VAL A 56 -9.08 -4.56 -3.00
C VAL A 56 -10.25 -5.51 -3.20
N GLU A 57 -11.34 -5.04 -3.82
CA GLU A 57 -12.55 -5.85 -4.06
C GLU A 57 -12.22 -7.15 -4.81
N GLN A 58 -11.47 -7.05 -5.90
CA GLN A 58 -11.06 -8.21 -6.70
C GLN A 58 -10.17 -9.17 -5.89
N VAL A 59 -9.21 -8.66 -5.12
CA VAL A 59 -8.31 -9.52 -4.33
C VAL A 59 -9.06 -10.20 -3.17
N GLU A 60 -9.99 -9.52 -2.51
CA GLU A 60 -10.84 -10.12 -1.49
C GLU A 60 -11.77 -11.19 -2.10
N GLU A 61 -12.32 -10.94 -3.30
CA GLU A 61 -13.13 -11.91 -4.04
C GLU A 61 -12.33 -13.17 -4.39
N TYR A 62 -11.13 -13.04 -4.96
CA TYR A 62 -10.34 -14.22 -5.36
C TYR A 62 -9.74 -14.98 -4.18
N ASN A 63 -9.30 -14.29 -3.14
CA ASN A 63 -8.65 -14.93 -2.00
C ASN A 63 -9.64 -15.40 -0.93
N GLN A 64 -10.89 -14.92 -0.95
CA GLN A 64 -11.87 -15.14 0.12
C GLN A 64 -11.33 -14.72 1.50
N LEU A 65 -10.45 -13.72 1.51
CA LEU A 65 -9.77 -13.20 2.69
C LEU A 65 -9.77 -11.67 2.64
N PRO A 66 -10.13 -10.99 3.75
CA PRO A 66 -10.20 -9.54 3.76
C PRO A 66 -8.81 -8.89 3.79
N VAL A 67 -8.69 -7.72 3.18
CA VAL A 67 -7.55 -6.82 3.37
C VAL A 67 -7.68 -6.18 4.75
N HIS A 68 -6.63 -6.32 5.56
CA HIS A 68 -6.66 -5.80 6.93
C HIS A 68 -6.99 -4.28 6.95
N PRO A 69 -7.83 -3.77 7.88
CA PRO A 69 -8.23 -2.35 7.88
C PRO A 69 -7.09 -1.34 7.98
N ARG A 70 -5.91 -1.78 8.46
CA ARG A 70 -4.68 -0.98 8.55
C ARG A 70 -3.61 -1.39 7.55
N HIS A 71 -3.94 -2.20 6.54
CA HIS A 71 -2.97 -2.54 5.49
C HIS A 71 -2.50 -1.25 4.81
N PRO A 72 -1.18 -1.04 4.60
CA PRO A 72 -0.68 0.18 3.98
C PRO A 72 -1.38 0.46 2.65
N TYR A 73 -1.70 1.74 2.41
CA TYR A 73 -2.35 2.28 1.19
C TYR A 73 -3.78 1.81 0.89
N ALA A 74 -4.18 0.61 1.31
CA ALA A 74 -5.44 -0.01 0.87
C ALA A 74 -6.41 -0.33 2.01
N GLY A 75 -5.93 -0.36 3.25
CA GLY A 75 -6.78 -0.61 4.41
C GLY A 75 -7.82 0.50 4.57
N LYS A 76 -9.04 0.13 4.96
CA LYS A 76 -10.16 1.07 5.17
C LYS A 76 -9.84 2.26 6.09
N LEU A 77 -8.86 2.11 6.99
CA LEU A 77 -8.43 3.15 7.91
C LEU A 77 -7.15 3.90 7.48
N ALA A 78 -6.54 3.54 6.35
CA ALA A 78 -5.25 4.07 5.90
C ALA A 78 -5.26 5.59 5.69
N PHE A 79 -6.38 6.14 5.22
CA PHE A 79 -6.56 7.58 5.00
C PHE A 79 -7.58 8.22 5.95
N THR A 80 -7.82 7.60 7.11
CA THR A 80 -8.76 8.11 8.12
C THR A 80 -8.03 8.83 9.25
N ALA A 81 -8.39 10.08 9.51
CA ALA A 81 -7.94 10.82 10.69
C ALA A 81 -9.07 10.90 11.73
N PHE A 82 -8.91 10.23 12.88
CA PHE A 82 -9.88 10.28 13.98
C PHE A 82 -9.65 11.46 14.94
N SER A 83 -8.43 12.00 14.99
CA SER A 83 -8.10 13.15 15.84
C SER A 83 -8.51 14.45 15.17
N GLY A 84 -9.28 15.28 15.87
CA GLY A 84 -9.68 16.61 15.39
C GLY A 84 -8.49 17.52 15.07
N SER A 85 -7.38 17.40 15.83
CA SER A 85 -6.16 18.17 15.53
C SER A 85 -5.51 17.76 14.19
N HIS A 86 -5.58 16.47 13.83
CA HIS A 86 -5.09 16.01 12.54
C HIS A 86 -6.01 16.46 11.40
N GLN A 87 -7.33 16.40 11.60
CA GLN A 87 -8.32 16.88 10.63
C GLN A 87 -8.15 18.38 10.35
N ASP A 88 -7.98 19.20 11.39
CA ASP A 88 -7.74 20.64 11.27
C ASP A 88 -6.42 20.94 10.51
N ALA A 89 -5.34 20.22 10.82
CA ALA A 89 -4.07 20.37 10.12
C ALA A 89 -4.18 20.03 8.62
N ILE A 90 -4.89 18.96 8.29
CA ILE A 90 -5.16 18.55 6.90
C ILE A 90 -6.00 19.62 6.19
N GLN A 91 -7.09 20.07 6.79
CA GLN A 91 -7.98 21.08 6.22
C GLN A 91 -7.23 22.39 5.95
N LYS A 92 -6.40 22.86 6.88
CA LYS A 92 -5.57 24.06 6.68
C LYS A 92 -4.61 23.96 5.51
N ARG A 93 -4.08 22.77 5.20
CA ARG A 93 -3.21 22.56 4.04
C ARG A 93 -3.98 22.68 2.72
N PHE A 94 -5.19 22.12 2.65
CA PHE A 94 -6.02 22.17 1.43
C PHE A 94 -6.64 23.54 1.15
N HIS A 95 -6.98 24.33 2.18
CA HIS A 95 -7.51 25.71 1.99
C HIS A 95 -6.44 26.78 1.79
N ARG A 96 -5.14 26.42 1.87
CA ARG A 96 -4.01 27.32 1.59
C ARG A 96 -3.34 27.06 0.24
N ALA A 97 -3.84 26.09 -0.53
CA ALA A 97 -3.46 25.83 -1.92
C ALA A 97 -4.49 26.49 -2.84
#